data_AF-A0A0J7KD33-F1
#
_entry.id   AF-A0A0J7KD33-F1
#
_cell.length_a   1.000
_cell.length_b   1.000
_cell.length_c   1.000
_cell.angle_alpha   90.00
_cell.angle_beta   90.00
_cell.angle_gamma   90.00
#
_symmetry.space_group_name_H-M   'P 1'
#
loop_
_entity.id
_entity.type
_entity.pdbx_description
1 polymer ?
#
loop_
_entity_poly.entity_id
_entity_poly.type
_entity_poly.pdbx_seq_one_letter_code
_entity_poly.pdbx_strand_id
1 'polypeptide(L)'
;MPISQLDITSAYLHGEMDNIVHLEAPELLEEMLTRIAKDKSDRDTRNKAKVMLTHLQQGRRVCLLRKALYGLRQSGCQWHSKLNTALKGAGLISTNADPCVYVNKKKTLHSRLRR
;
A
#
# COMPACT_ATOMS: atom_id res chain seq x y z
N MET A 1 2.99 26.17 20.58
CA MET A 1 3.37 25.73 19.22
C MET A 1 2.13 25.07 18.63
N PRO A 2 1.59 25.51 17.48
CA PRO A 2 0.44 24.85 16.89
C PRO A 2 0.84 23.44 16.46
N ILE A 3 0.07 22.44 16.89
CA ILE A 3 0.23 21.05 16.48
C ILE A 3 -0.85 20.78 15.43
N SER A 4 -0.45 20.15 14.34
CA SER A 4 -1.38 19.70 13.30
C SER A 4 -1.15 18.22 13.07
N GLN A 5 -2.24 17.46 13.04
CA GLN A 5 -2.23 16.05 12.71
C GLN A 5 -2.67 15.88 11.26
N LEU A 6 -1.94 15.04 10.52
CA LEU A 6 -2.24 14.70 9.14
C LEU A 6 -2.61 13.21 9.09
N ASP A 7 -3.79 12.92 8.57
CA ASP A 7 -4.21 11.55 8.24
C ASP A 7 -4.25 11.41 6.72
N ILE A 8 -3.60 10.38 6.19
CA ILE A 8 -3.47 10.15 4.74
C ILE A 8 -4.20 8.85 4.42
N THR A 9 -5.42 8.98 3.92
CA THR A 9 -6.32 7.87 3.62
C THR A 9 -5.81 6.95 2.52
N SER A 10 -4.94 7.46 1.63
CA SER A 10 -4.31 6.70 0.55
C SER A 10 -2.90 6.21 0.90
N ALA A 11 -2.50 6.26 2.17
CA ALA A 11 -1.24 5.65 2.60
C ALA A 11 -1.21 4.18 2.12
N TYR A 12 -0.06 3.74 1.60
CA TYR A 12 0.16 2.41 1.00
C TYR A 12 -0.49 2.16 -0.37
N LEU A 13 -1.52 2.92 -0.75
CA LEU A 13 -2.13 2.80 -2.07
C LEU A 13 -1.11 3.27 -3.12
N HIS A 14 -0.74 2.38 -4.04
CA HIS A 14 0.25 2.63 -5.10
C HIS A 14 1.73 2.73 -4.63
N GLY A 15 2.04 2.25 -3.43
CA GLY A 15 3.44 2.05 -3.03
C GLY A 15 4.09 0.95 -3.86
N GLU A 16 5.16 1.29 -4.58
CA GLU A 16 6.03 0.29 -5.19
C GLU A 16 6.77 -0.48 -4.08
N MET A 17 6.87 -1.79 -4.26
CA MET A 17 7.61 -2.65 -3.34
C MET A 17 9.00 -2.88 -3.90
N ASP A 18 10.02 -2.46 -3.17
CA ASP A 18 11.42 -2.73 -3.55
C ASP A 18 11.78 -4.22 -3.34
N ASN A 19 10.99 -4.94 -2.55
CA ASN A 19 11.21 -6.34 -2.21
C ASN A 19 10.14 -7.24 -2.83
N ILE A 20 10.59 -8.35 -3.43
CA ILE A 20 9.71 -9.41 -3.95
C ILE A 20 9.14 -10.19 -2.76
N VAL A 21 7.81 -10.20 -2.63
CA VAL A 21 7.12 -10.95 -1.58
C VAL A 21 6.22 -12.00 -2.22
N HIS A 22 6.45 -13.26 -1.87
CA HIS A 22 5.61 -14.38 -2.24
C HIS A 22 4.71 -14.75 -1.06
N LEU A 23 3.44 -15.01 -1.36
CA LEU A 23 2.44 -15.46 -0.40
C LEU A 23 2.00 -16.86 -0.78
N GLU A 24 1.70 -17.68 0.22
CA GLU A 24 0.95 -18.91 -0.04
C GLU A 24 -0.44 -18.54 -0.56
N ALA A 25 -0.98 -19.39 -1.44
CA ALA A 25 -2.34 -19.22 -1.91
C ALA A 25 -3.30 -19.34 -0.71
N PRO A 26 -4.20 -18.37 -0.49
CA PRO A 26 -5.21 -18.47 0.57
C PRO A 26 -6.09 -19.71 0.39
N GLU A 27 -6.45 -20.37 1.48
CA GLU A 27 -7.22 -21.63 1.48
C GLU A 27 -8.55 -21.53 0.69
N LEU A 28 -9.21 -20.37 0.75
CA LEU A 28 -10.49 -20.13 0.09
C LEU A 28 -10.37 -19.59 -1.35
N LEU A 29 -9.15 -19.40 -1.86
CA LEU A 29 -8.94 -18.77 -3.16
C LEU A 29 -9.58 -19.59 -4.30
N GLU A 30 -9.42 -20.92 -4.27
CA GLU A 30 -9.98 -21.81 -5.31
C GLU A 30 -11.52 -21.78 -5.31
N GLU A 31 -12.13 -21.78 -4.13
CA GLU A 31 -13.57 -21.70 -3.99
C GLU A 31 -14.11 -20.36 -4.51
N MET A 32 -13.45 -19.25 -4.14
CA MET A 32 -13.80 -17.91 -4.64
C MET A 32 -13.67 -17.82 -6.15
N LEU A 33 -12.56 -18.29 -6.73
CA LEU A 33 -12.36 -18.31 -8.18
C LEU A 33 -13.40 -19.15 -8.90
N THR A 34 -13.81 -20.28 -8.30
CA THR A 34 -14.88 -21.13 -8.84
C THR A 34 -16.23 -20.41 -8.84
N ARG A 35 -16.55 -19.65 -7.79
CA ARG A 35 -17.77 -18.81 -7.73
C ARG A 35 -17.74 -17.72 -8.80
N ILE A 36 -16.62 -17.00 -8.93
CA ILE A 36 -16.44 -15.94 -9.95
C ILE A 36 -16.50 -16.53 -11.37
N ALA A 37 -15.94 -17.71 -11.60
CA ALA A 37 -15.97 -18.36 -12.90
C ALA A 37 -17.39 -18.76 -13.36
N LYS A 38 -18.32 -18.94 -12.40
CA LYS A 38 -19.75 -19.22 -12.63
C LYS A 38 -20.58 -17.95 -12.79
N ASP A 39 -20.12 -16.84 -12.22
CA ASP A 39 -20.81 -15.55 -12.34
C ASP A 39 -20.81 -15.06 -13.80
N LYS A 40 -21.99 -14.69 -14.29
CA LYS A 40 -22.22 -14.20 -15.65
C LYS A 40 -22.01 -12.69 -15.81
N SER A 41 -21.83 -11.95 -14.71
CA SER A 41 -21.75 -10.48 -14.68
C SER A 41 -20.66 -9.91 -15.60
N ASP A 42 -19.39 -10.28 -15.41
CA ASP A 42 -18.28 -9.77 -16.20
C ASP A 42 -17.50 -10.88 -16.92
N ARG A 43 -17.35 -10.75 -18.25
CA ARG A 43 -16.68 -11.73 -19.10
C ARG A 43 -15.16 -11.74 -18.86
N ASP A 44 -14.54 -10.57 -18.64
CA ASP A 44 -13.10 -10.47 -18.45
C ASP A 44 -12.68 -11.06 -17.09
N THR A 45 -13.35 -10.65 -16.02
CA THR A 45 -13.14 -11.21 -14.67
C THR A 45 -13.34 -12.72 -14.64
N ARG A 46 -14.37 -13.24 -15.32
CA ARG A 46 -14.60 -14.70 -15.43
C ARG A 46 -13.45 -15.41 -16.13
N ASN A 47 -12.99 -14.88 -17.26
CA ASN A 47 -11.90 -15.50 -18.03
C ASN A 47 -10.60 -15.51 -17.22
N LYS A 48 -10.28 -14.41 -16.55
CA LYS A 48 -9.14 -14.33 -15.63
C LYS A 48 -9.24 -15.34 -14.49
N ALA A 49 -10.42 -15.47 -13.88
CA ALA A 49 -10.65 -16.43 -12.80
C ALA A 49 -10.45 -17.88 -13.26
N LYS A 50 -10.94 -18.25 -14.46
CA LYS A 50 -10.72 -19.58 -15.03
C LYS A 50 -9.23 -19.87 -15.27
N VAL A 51 -8.49 -18.92 -15.85
CA VAL A 51 -7.05 -19.05 -16.06
C VAL A 51 -6.32 -19.27 -14.74
N MET A 52 -6.62 -18.45 -13.72
CA MET A 52 -6.03 -18.59 -12.39
C MET A 52 -6.32 -19.95 -11.75
N LEU A 53 -7.57 -20.43 -11.84
CA LEU A 53 -7.95 -21.75 -11.31
C LEU A 53 -7.17 -22.88 -11.98
N THR A 54 -6.98 -22.80 -13.30
CA THR A 54 -6.21 -23.80 -14.05
C THR A 54 -4.74 -23.84 -13.58
N HIS A 55 -4.17 -22.68 -13.26
CA HIS A 55 -2.79 -22.59 -12.76
C HIS A 55 -2.61 -23.12 -11.33
N LEU A 56 -3.61 -22.96 -10.46
CA LEU A 56 -3.59 -23.48 -9.09
C LEU A 56 -3.65 -25.02 -9.07
N GLN A 57 -4.44 -25.62 -9.96
CA GLN A 57 -4.60 -27.08 -10.05
C GLN A 57 -3.36 -27.82 -10.60
N GLN A 58 -2.44 -27.12 -11.26
CA GLN A 58 -1.22 -27.69 -11.85
C GLN A 58 -0.08 -27.94 -10.84
N GLY A 59 -0.26 -27.55 -9.56
CA GLY A 59 0.72 -27.81 -8.50
C GLY A 59 0.80 -26.68 -7.47
N ARG A 60 1.78 -26.76 -6.55
CA ARG A 60 1.97 -25.75 -5.50
C ARG A 60 2.44 -24.42 -6.10
N ARG A 61 1.53 -23.45 -6.22
CA ARG A 61 1.81 -22.09 -6.67
C ARG A 61 1.87 -21.13 -5.49
N VAL A 62 2.62 -20.05 -5.66
CA VAL A 62 2.68 -18.91 -4.74
C VAL A 62 2.21 -17.65 -5.45
N CYS A 63 1.59 -16.74 -4.70
CA CYS A 63 1.16 -15.45 -5.21
C CYS A 63 2.28 -14.42 -5.07
N LEU A 64 2.75 -13.85 -6.18
CA LEU A 64 3.66 -12.72 -6.15
C LEU A 64 2.88 -11.44 -5.83
N LEU A 65 3.24 -10.79 -4.74
CA LEU A 65 2.68 -9.50 -4.38
C LEU A 65 3.40 -8.37 -5.14
N ARG A 66 2.65 -7.64 -5.96
CA ARG A 66 3.18 -6.55 -6.79
C ARG A 66 2.97 -5.15 -6.21
N LYS A 67 2.11 -5.01 -5.19
CA LYS A 67 1.76 -3.74 -4.57
C LYS A 67 1.83 -3.86 -3.06
N ALA A 68 2.24 -2.78 -2.39
CA ALA A 68 2.24 -2.70 -0.94
C ALA A 68 0.81 -2.89 -0.39
N LEU A 69 0.53 -4.03 0.27
CA LEU A 69 -0.72 -4.24 0.99
C LEU A 69 -0.60 -3.74 2.42
N TYR A 70 -1.71 -3.26 2.97
CA TYR A 70 -1.80 -2.89 4.38
C TYR A 70 -1.50 -4.10 5.29
N GLY A 71 -0.93 -3.86 6.46
CA GLY A 71 -0.57 -4.90 7.43
C GLY A 71 0.77 -5.60 7.16
N LEU A 72 1.37 -5.38 5.98
CA LEU A 72 2.71 -5.87 5.71
C LEU A 72 3.78 -4.92 6.24
N ARG A 73 4.79 -5.48 6.93
CA ARG A 73 5.90 -4.70 7.52
C ARG A 73 6.62 -3.81 6.49
N GLN A 74 6.87 -4.34 5.30
CA GLN A 74 7.54 -3.59 4.23
C GLN A 74 6.69 -2.40 3.74
N SER A 75 5.37 -2.52 3.71
CA SER A 75 4.49 -1.43 3.28
C SER A 75 4.61 -0.22 4.21
N GLY A 76 4.67 -0.47 5.52
CA GLY A 76 4.93 0.54 6.56
C GLY A 76 6.24 1.30 6.35
N CYS A 77 7.33 0.55 6.19
CA CYS A 77 8.67 1.11 5.99
C CYS A 77 8.78 1.93 4.70
N GLN A 78 8.28 1.40 3.58
CA GLN A 78 8.33 2.08 2.28
C GLN A 78 7.53 3.39 2.29
N TRP A 79 6.33 3.36 2.87
CA TRP A 79 5.52 4.55 3.03
C TRP A 79 6.23 5.61 3.87
N HIS A 80 6.78 5.22 5.02
CA HIS A 80 7.51 6.15 5.88
C HIS A 80 8.73 6.76 5.16
N SER A 81 9.49 5.96 4.40
CA SER A 81 10.63 6.45 3.62
C SER A 81 10.20 7.51 2.58
N LYS A 82 9.13 7.23 1.83
CA LYS A 82 8.57 8.16 0.84
C LYS A 82 8.05 9.44 1.47
N LEU A 83 7.31 9.30 2.57
CA LEU A 83 6.77 10.44 3.33
C LEU A 83 7.89 11.31 3.91
N ASN A 84 8.88 10.70 4.54
CA ASN A 84 10.04 11.39 5.10
C ASN A 84 10.79 12.19 4.02
N THR A 85 11.01 11.59 2.85
CA THR A 85 11.65 12.27 1.72
C THR A 85 10.84 13.47 1.25
N ALA A 86 9.51 13.32 1.12
CA ALA A 86 8.63 14.43 0.73
C ALA A 86 8.61 15.56 1.76
N LEU A 87 8.50 15.24 3.06
CA LEU A 87 8.48 16.22 4.15
C LEU A 87 9.83 16.95 4.28
N LYS A 88 10.95 16.24 4.12
CA LYS A 88 12.30 16.84 4.04
C LYS A 88 12.44 17.75 2.83
N GLY A 89 11.92 17.35 1.66
CA GLY A 89 11.86 18.19 0.46
C GLY A 89 11.05 19.46 0.66
N ALA A 90 9.98 19.40 1.47
CA ALA A 90 9.20 20.57 1.89
C ALA A 90 9.89 21.42 3.00
N GLY A 91 11.09 21.03 3.45
CA GLY A 91 11.89 21.77 4.43
C GLY A 91 11.56 21.44 5.89
N LEU A 92 10.78 20.39 6.16
CA LEU A 92 10.55 19.90 7.51
C LEU A 92 11.68 18.96 7.97
N ILE A 93 11.93 18.93 9.27
CA ILE A 93 12.99 18.11 9.87
C ILE A 93 12.36 17.18 10.92
N SER A 94 12.63 15.88 10.81
CA SER A 94 12.21 14.89 11.81
C SER A 94 12.90 15.16 13.15
N THR A 95 12.19 14.97 14.26
CA THR A 95 12.79 15.14 15.59
C THR A 95 13.64 13.91 15.97
N ASN A 96 14.60 14.10 16.87
CA ASN A 96 15.38 12.98 17.42
C ASN A 96 14.58 12.14 18.42
N ALA A 97 13.54 12.70 19.03
CA ALA A 97 12.69 12.00 19.99
C ALA A 97 11.71 11.05 19.29
N ASP A 98 11.17 11.45 18.14
CA ASP A 98 10.25 10.65 17.34
C ASP A 98 10.45 10.91 15.83
N PRO A 99 10.81 9.89 15.02
CA PRO A 99 10.96 9.97 13.57
C PRO A 99 9.67 10.33 12.80
N CYS A 100 8.51 10.18 13.43
CA CYS A 100 7.20 10.53 12.88
C CYS A 100 6.77 11.97 13.21
N VAL A 101 7.51 12.69 14.07
CA VAL A 101 7.25 14.08 14.41
C VAL A 101 8.19 14.98 13.63
N TYR A 102 7.63 15.99 12.96
CA TYR A 102 8.35 16.91 12.10
C TYR A 102 8.19 18.35 12.56
N VAL A 103 9.27 19.12 12.50
CA VAL A 103 9.29 20.54 12.86
C VAL A 103 9.73 21.39 11.67
N ASN A 104 9.05 22.50 11.46
CA ASN A 104 9.50 23.53 10.53
C ASN A 104 10.30 24.58 11.32
N LYS A 105 11.62 24.54 11.21
CA LYS A 105 12.52 25.50 11.90
C LYS A 105 12.57 26.86 11.19
N LYS A 106 12.12 26.95 9.94
CA LYS A 106 12.03 28.22 9.23
C LYS A 106 10.77 28.95 9.67
N LYS A 107 10.89 29.81 10.68
CA LYS A 107 9.89 30.84 10.97
C LYS A 107 9.87 31.85 9.83
N THR A 108 9.15 31.56 8.75
CA THR A 108 8.66 32.64 7.89
C THR A 108 7.24 32.35 7.42
N LEU A 109 6.32 33.00 8.14
CA LEU A 109 4.98 33.42 7.78
C LEU A 109 3.85 32.38 7.68
N HIS A 110 3.07 32.36 8.76
CA HIS A 110 1.62 32.41 8.72
C HIS A 110 1.05 33.03 7.42
N SER A 111 -0.03 32.40 6.94
CA SER A 111 -0.99 32.84 5.91
C SER A 111 -0.80 32.25 4.51
N ARG A 112 -1.41 31.08 4.28
CA ARG A 112 -2.22 30.70 3.09
C ARG A 112 -2.37 29.18 3.03
N LEU A 113 -3.25 28.67 3.88
CA LEU A 113 -4.05 27.48 3.60
C LEU A 113 -5.36 27.74 4.37
N ARG A 114 -6.16 28.67 3.84
CA ARG A 114 -7.59 28.69 4.15
C ARG A 114 -8.20 27.52 3.38
N ARG A 115 -9.10 26.84 4.09
CA ARG A 115 -9.96 25.74 3.63
C ARG A 115 -10.61 26.04 2.28
#